data_AF-A0A9X1GEW3-F1
#
_entry.id   AF-A0A9X1GEW3-F1
#
_cell.length_a   1.000
_cell.length_b   1.000
_cell.length_c   1.000
_cell.angle_alpha   90.00
_cell.angle_beta   90.00
_cell.angle_gamma   90.00
#
_symmetry.space_group_name_H-M   'P 1'
#
loop_
_entity.id
_entity.type
_entity.pdbx_description
1 polymer ?
#
loop_
_entity_poly.entity_id
_entity_poly.type
_entity_poly.pdbx_seq_one_letter_code
_entity_poly.pdbx_strand_id
1 'polypeptide(L)'
;QVSPKGKQLLVLVNPSLVTPDLTESWEKDLEAIAAGKKQAGTFLNGIEKETKRLVNEIKSSKQEYQDFSITQKKCPKCGANLREKNTRDGKIYVCTNSDCSYRRRKDPKVSNHRCPQ
;
A
#
# COMPACT_ATOMS: atom_id res chain seq x y z
N GLN A 1 1.32 9.53 -13.03
CA GLN A 1 1.80 10.18 -11.77
C GLN A 1 1.67 9.21 -10.61
N VAL A 2 2.59 9.25 -9.64
CA VAL A 2 2.60 8.35 -8.47
C VAL A 2 1.46 8.71 -7.52
N SER A 3 0.71 7.71 -7.05
CA SER A 3 -0.40 7.90 -6.11
C SER A 3 0.08 8.42 -4.74
N PRO A 4 -0.77 9.11 -3.95
CA PRO A 4 -0.41 9.56 -2.59
C PRO A 4 0.07 8.41 -1.70
N LYS A 5 -0.60 7.24 -1.77
CA LYS A 5 -0.17 6.02 -1.08
C LYS A 5 1.24 5.59 -1.50
N GLY A 6 1.53 5.60 -2.81
CA GLY A 6 2.86 5.27 -3.32
C GLY A 6 3.95 6.23 -2.81
N LYS A 7 3.67 7.54 -2.81
CA LYS A 7 4.60 8.54 -2.26
C LYS A 7 4.85 8.32 -0.77
N GLN A 8 3.81 8.04 0.01
CA GLN A 8 3.97 7.76 1.44
C GLN A 8 4.80 6.50 1.68
N LEU A 9 4.58 5.43 0.92
CA LEU A 9 5.38 4.21 1.04
C LEU A 9 6.88 4.50 0.83
N LEU A 10 7.24 5.26 -0.19
CA LEU A 10 8.66 5.63 -0.44
C LEU A 10 9.31 6.41 0.70
N VAL A 11 8.52 7.12 1.52
CA VAL A 11 9.00 7.87 2.70
C VAL A 11 9.11 6.97 3.94
N LEU A 12 8.23 5.99 4.07
CA LEU A 12 8.15 5.10 5.24
C LEU A 12 9.14 3.93 5.19
N VAL A 13 9.54 3.49 3.99
CA VAL A 13 10.47 2.36 3.84
C VAL A 13 11.92 2.81 4.01
N ASN A 14 12.80 1.87 4.37
CA ASN A 14 14.22 2.14 4.53
C ASN A 14 14.84 2.64 3.20
N PRO A 15 15.76 3.64 3.24
CA PRO A 15 16.40 4.18 2.04
C PRO A 15 17.06 3.15 1.13
N SER A 16 17.64 2.08 1.69
CA SER A 16 18.29 1.02 0.91
C SER A 16 17.33 0.26 -0.01
N LEU A 17 16.02 0.33 0.23
CA LEU A 17 14.99 -0.30 -0.63
C LEU A 17 14.51 0.61 -1.76
N VAL A 18 14.93 1.88 -1.79
CA VAL A 18 14.50 2.87 -2.78
C VAL A 18 15.63 3.38 -3.67
N THR A 19 16.88 2.98 -3.40
CA THR A 19 18.04 3.27 -4.26
C THR A 19 18.41 2.04 -5.10
N PRO A 20 19.08 2.24 -6.26
CA PRO A 20 19.52 1.13 -7.11
C PRO A 20 20.67 0.32 -6.52
N ASP A 21 21.35 0.81 -5.48
CA ASP A 21 22.60 0.24 -4.96
C ASP A 21 22.42 -1.21 -4.46
N LEU A 22 21.31 -1.49 -3.78
CA LEU A 22 21.02 -2.85 -3.29
C LEU A 22 20.80 -3.82 -4.46
N THR A 23 20.08 -3.38 -5.49
CA THR A 23 19.86 -4.17 -6.71
C THR A 23 21.18 -4.45 -7.41
N GLU A 24 22.05 -3.45 -7.57
CA GLU A 24 23.39 -3.63 -8.14
C GLU A 24 24.21 -4.66 -7.35
N SER A 25 24.18 -4.58 -6.02
CA SER A 25 24.87 -5.55 -5.16
C SER A 25 24.33 -6.98 -5.34
N TRP A 26 23.02 -7.13 -5.52
CA TRP A 26 22.39 -8.44 -5.73
C TRP A 26 22.78 -9.03 -7.08
N GLU A 27 22.75 -8.24 -8.15
CA GLU A 27 23.14 -8.72 -9.48
C GLU A 27 24.59 -9.21 -9.50
N LYS A 28 25.53 -8.47 -8.89
CA LYS A 28 26.93 -8.90 -8.75
C LYS A 28 27.07 -10.21 -7.96
N ASP A 29 26.29 -10.36 -6.90
CA ASP A 29 26.28 -11.58 -6.10
C ASP A 29 25.73 -12.77 -6.88
N LEU A 30 24.66 -12.57 -7.65
CA LEU A 30 24.07 -13.59 -8.52
C LEU A 30 25.02 -14.01 -9.64
N GLU A 31 25.74 -13.08 -10.26
CA GLU A 31 26.80 -13.37 -11.22
C GLU A 31 27.94 -14.19 -10.58
N ALA A 32 28.37 -13.83 -9.37
CA ALA A 32 29.39 -14.58 -8.65
C ALA A 32 28.92 -16.01 -8.29
N ILE A 33 27.64 -16.19 -7.96
CA ILE A 33 27.04 -17.53 -7.74
C ILE A 33 27.03 -18.32 -9.05
N ALA A 34 26.60 -17.72 -10.15
CA ALA A 34 26.58 -18.36 -11.46
C ALA A 34 28.00 -18.79 -11.91
N ALA A 35 29.02 -18.00 -11.57
CA ALA A 35 30.42 -18.32 -11.81
C ALA A 35 31.03 -19.31 -10.79
N GLY A 36 30.27 -19.79 -9.81
CA GLY A 36 30.76 -20.71 -8.76
C GLY A 36 31.68 -20.06 -7.72
N LYS A 37 31.80 -18.72 -7.73
CA LYS A 37 32.67 -17.95 -6.82
C LYS A 37 32.00 -17.63 -5.48
N LYS A 38 30.68 -17.79 -5.38
CA LYS A 38 29.90 -17.56 -4.16
C LYS A 38 28.87 -18.67 -3.96
N GLN A 39 28.59 -19.02 -2.71
CA GLN A 39 27.57 -20.02 -2.37
C GLN A 39 26.18 -19.39 -2.29
N ALA A 40 25.22 -19.98 -2.98
CA ALA A 40 23.82 -19.53 -2.97
C ALA A 40 23.20 -19.53 -1.57
N GLY A 41 23.54 -20.52 -0.72
CA GLY A 41 23.05 -20.59 0.65
C GLY A 41 23.44 -19.38 1.49
N THR A 42 24.69 -18.91 1.37
CA THR A 42 25.18 -17.72 2.08
C THR A 42 24.44 -16.46 1.62
N PHE A 43 24.16 -16.34 0.33
CA PHE A 43 23.40 -15.23 -0.23
C PHE A 43 21.96 -15.19 0.32
N LEU A 44 21.25 -16.33 0.26
CA LEU A 44 19.88 -16.44 0.78
C LEU A 44 19.81 -16.16 2.30
N ASN A 45 20.75 -16.68 3.08
CA ASN A 45 20.84 -16.40 4.51
C ASN A 45 21.05 -14.89 4.78
N GLY A 46 21.82 -14.20 3.93
CA GLY A 46 21.99 -12.76 3.97
C GLY A 46 20.68 -12.02 3.74
N ILE A 47 19.92 -12.40 2.71
CA ILE A 47 18.60 -11.82 2.40
C ILE A 47 17.65 -12.00 3.59
N GLU A 48 17.58 -13.20 4.17
CA GLU A 48 16.71 -13.46 5.32
C GLU A 48 17.06 -12.59 6.53
N LYS A 49 18.36 -12.48 6.84
CA LYS A 49 18.84 -11.66 7.95
C LYS A 49 18.50 -10.19 7.74
N GLU A 50 18.74 -9.68 6.55
CA GLU A 50 18.47 -8.28 6.21
C GLU A 50 16.97 -7.98 6.22
N THR A 51 16.15 -8.90 5.68
CA THR A 51 14.69 -8.80 5.74
C THR A 51 14.19 -8.72 7.19
N LYS A 52 14.71 -9.57 8.09
CA LYS A 52 14.37 -9.54 9.52
C LYS A 52 14.73 -8.19 10.15
N ARG A 53 15.91 -7.64 9.82
CA ARG A 53 16.37 -6.32 10.30
C ARG A 53 15.42 -5.22 9.85
N LEU A 54 15.08 -5.17 8.57
CA LEU A 54 14.19 -4.16 7.97
C LEU A 54 12.79 -4.21 8.57
N VAL A 55 12.22 -5.40 8.76
CA VAL A 55 10.90 -5.56 9.40
C VAL A 55 10.92 -5.05 10.85
N ASN A 56 11.99 -5.34 11.59
CA ASN A 56 12.12 -4.85 12.97
C ASN A 56 12.28 -3.34 13.03
N GLU A 57 13.03 -2.74 12.10
CA GLU A 57 13.18 -1.29 11.98
C GLU A 57 11.81 -0.61 11.78
N ILE A 58 10.99 -1.10 10.86
CA ILE A 58 9.63 -0.58 10.63
C ILE A 58 8.73 -0.76 11.85
N LYS A 59 8.78 -1.92 12.52
CA LYS A 59 8.00 -2.15 13.76
C LYS A 59 8.39 -1.19 14.88
N SER A 60 9.66 -0.79 14.95
CA SER A 60 10.17 0.17 15.94
C SER A 60 10.01 1.63 15.53
N SER A 61 9.68 1.90 14.27
CA SER A 61 9.51 3.24 13.75
C SER A 61 8.31 3.94 14.40
N LYS A 62 8.47 5.23 14.66
CA LYS A 62 7.40 6.12 15.16
C LYS A 62 6.65 6.82 14.03
N GLN A 63 7.01 6.57 12.78
CA GLN A 63 6.37 7.22 11.64
C GLN A 63 4.93 6.72 11.48
N GLU A 64 4.02 7.65 11.23
CA GLU A 64 2.59 7.33 11.09
C GLU A 64 2.23 6.99 9.64
N TYR A 65 1.43 5.94 9.47
CA TYR A 65 0.81 5.59 8.21
C TYR A 65 -0.56 6.26 8.09
N GLN A 66 -0.83 6.88 6.94
CA GLN A 66 -2.10 7.56 6.67
C GLN A 66 -2.87 6.77 5.62
N ASP A 67 -4.06 6.30 5.99
CA ASP A 67 -4.95 5.68 5.02
C ASP A 67 -5.74 6.74 4.23
N PHE A 68 -5.20 7.13 3.06
CA PHE A 68 -5.84 8.07 2.12
C PHE A 68 -7.20 7.61 1.59
N SER A 69 -7.57 6.34 1.78
CA SER A 69 -8.89 5.86 1.39
C SER A 69 -9.98 6.26 2.39
N ILE A 70 -9.63 6.56 3.64
CA ILE A 70 -10.59 6.99 4.66
C ILE A 70 -10.96 8.45 4.43
N THR A 71 -12.26 8.72 4.37
CA THR A 71 -12.81 10.06 4.20
C THR A 71 -13.38 10.59 5.52
N GLN A 72 -13.56 11.91 5.59
CA GLN A 72 -14.23 12.56 6.73
C GLN A 72 -15.77 12.36 6.73
N LYS A 73 -16.33 11.74 5.67
CA LYS A 73 -17.77 11.49 5.57
C LYS A 73 -18.18 10.40 6.56
N LYS A 74 -19.28 10.64 7.27
CA LYS A 74 -19.83 9.73 8.29
C LYS A 74 -20.84 8.77 7.69
N CYS A 75 -20.87 7.55 8.22
CA CYS A 75 -21.87 6.54 7.90
C CYS A 75 -23.20 6.93 8.56
N PRO A 76 -24.32 6.99 7.82
CA PRO A 76 -25.62 7.34 8.38
C PRO A 76 -26.21 6.24 9.27
N LYS A 77 -25.66 5.01 9.24
CA LYS A 77 -26.15 3.90 10.06
C LYS A 77 -25.47 3.82 11.43
N CYS A 78 -24.15 4.00 11.48
CA CYS A 78 -23.36 3.78 12.70
C CYS A 78 -22.43 4.92 13.08
N GLY A 79 -22.41 6.03 12.31
CA GLY A 79 -21.56 7.19 12.61
C GLY A 79 -20.06 7.00 12.33
N ALA A 80 -19.58 5.80 12.00
CA ALA A 80 -18.18 5.58 11.63
C ALA A 80 -17.80 6.29 10.31
N ASN A 81 -16.51 6.49 10.05
CA ASN A 81 -16.05 7.09 8.80
C ASN A 81 -16.35 6.19 7.58
N LEU A 82 -16.38 6.79 6.39
CA LEU A 82 -16.54 6.08 5.12
C LEU A 82 -15.19 5.99 4.41
N ARG A 83 -14.89 4.81 3.86
CA ARG A 83 -13.75 4.53 2.99
C ARG A 83 -14.16 4.59 1.51
N GLU A 84 -13.37 5.27 0.69
CA GLU A 84 -13.49 5.25 -0.77
C GLU A 84 -12.85 3.97 -1.35
N LYS A 85 -13.60 3.23 -2.17
CA LYS A 85 -13.13 2.05 -2.89
C LYS A 85 -13.40 2.22 -4.38
N ASN A 86 -12.41 1.88 -5.20
CA ASN A 86 -12.57 1.82 -6.66
C ASN A 86 -13.24 0.49 -7.04
N THR A 87 -14.25 0.56 -7.91
CA THR A 87 -14.92 -0.60 -8.52
C THR A 87 -14.95 -0.44 -10.03
N ARG A 88 -15.32 -1.49 -10.77
CA ARG A 88 -15.47 -1.44 -12.24
C ARG A 88 -16.40 -0.31 -12.68
N ASP A 89 -17.46 -0.07 -11.93
CA ASP A 89 -18.48 0.95 -12.22
C ASP A 89 -18.18 2.30 -11.54
N GLY A 90 -16.92 2.58 -11.22
CA GLY A 90 -16.48 3.81 -10.57
C GLY A 90 -16.34 3.70 -9.04
N LYS A 91 -16.40 4.83 -8.36
CA LYS A 91 -16.05 4.94 -6.93
C LYS A 91 -17.25 4.72 -6.01
N ILE A 92 -17.04 3.98 -4.92
CA ILE A 92 -18.04 3.76 -3.87
C ILE A 92 -17.49 4.18 -2.50
N TYR A 93 -18.39 4.59 -1.62
CA TYR A 93 -18.14 4.70 -0.19
C TYR A 93 -18.60 3.44 0.52
N VAL A 94 -17.76 2.90 1.40
CA VAL A 94 -18.05 1.74 2.25
C VAL A 94 -17.77 2.14 3.70
N CYS A 95 -18.58 1.67 4.64
CA CYS A 95 -18.31 1.93 6.06
C CYS A 95 -16.97 1.30 6.51
N THR A 96 -16.23 1.99 7.37
CA THR A 96 -14.99 1.44 7.96
C THR A 96 -15.25 0.45 9.08
N ASN A 97 -16.44 0.47 9.70
CA ASN A 97 -16.82 -0.47 10.75
C ASN A 97 -17.17 -1.84 10.12
N SER A 98 -16.53 -2.91 10.58
CA SER A 98 -16.74 -4.29 10.13
C SER A 98 -18.18 -4.77 10.30
N ASP A 99 -18.84 -4.29 11.35
CA ASP A 99 -20.18 -4.73 11.73
C ASP A 99 -21.27 -3.94 10.97
N CYS A 100 -20.88 -2.96 10.16
CA CYS A 100 -21.78 -2.11 9.39
C CYS A 100 -21.67 -2.38 7.88
N SER A 101 -22.74 -2.92 7.30
CA SER A 101 -22.82 -3.24 5.87
C SER A 101 -23.12 -2.05 4.94
N TYR A 102 -23.06 -0.81 5.45
CA TYR A 102 -23.41 0.37 4.67
C TYR A 102 -22.42 0.63 3.52
N ARG A 103 -22.96 0.80 2.32
CA ARG A 103 -22.24 1.19 1.11
C ARG A 103 -23.09 2.06 0.20
N ARG A 104 -22.49 3.01 -0.51
CA ARG A 104 -23.16 3.83 -1.53
C ARG A 104 -22.20 4.25 -2.65
N ARG A 105 -22.72 4.67 -3.80
CA ARG A 105 -21.90 5.30 -4.84
C ARG A 105 -21.33 6.63 -4.35
N LYS A 106 -20.13 6.98 -4.80
CA LYS A 106 -19.53 8.30 -4.55
C LYS A 106 -20.32 9.38 -5.30
N ASP A 107 -20.55 9.13 -6.58
CA ASP A 107 -21.26 10.01 -7.48
C ASP A 107 -22.62 9.37 -7.84
N PRO A 108 -23.73 10.13 -7.81
CA PRO A 108 -25.02 9.61 -8.22
C PRO A 108 -24.98 9.19 -9.69
N LYS A 109 -25.65 8.09 -10.05
CA LYS A 109 -25.86 7.76 -11.46
C LYS A 109 -26.76 8.85 -12.04
N VAL A 110 -26.20 9.64 -12.94
CA VAL A 110 -27.00 10.56 -13.77
C VAL A 110 -27.89 9.70 -14.65
N SER A 111 -29.19 9.66 -14.35
CA SER A 111 -30.19 9.17 -15.28
C SER A 111 -30.56 10.31 -16.23
N ASN A 112 -30.61 10.05 -17.53
CA ASN A 112 -31.14 11.01 -18.52
C ASN A 112 -32.67 11.28 -18.37
N HIS A 113 -33.29 10.77 -17.30
CA HIS A 113 -34.65 11.12 -16.92
C HIS A 113 -34.67 12.53 -16.32
N ARG A 114 -35.42 13.43 -16.96
CA ARG A 114 -35.73 14.75 -16.41
C ARG A 114 -36.86 14.61 -15.40
N CYS A 115 -36.75 15.26 -14.23
CA CYS A 115 -37.86 15.33 -13.29
C CYS A 115 -39.04 16.07 -13.97
N PRO A 116 -40.27 15.52 -13.93
CA PRO A 116 -41.45 16.30 -14.30
C PRO A 116 -41.59 17.49 -13.35
N GLN A 117 -41.98 18.65 -13.89
CA GLN A 117 -42.25 19.86 -13.11
C GLN A 117 -43.51 19.70 -12.26
#